data_AF-A0A8T7K2E9-F1
#
_entry.id   AF-A0A8T7K2E9-F1
#
_cell.length_a   1.000
_cell.length_b   1.000
_cell.length_c   1.000
_cell.angle_alpha   90.00
_cell.angle_beta   90.00
_cell.angle_gamma   90.00
#
_symmetry.space_group_name_H-M   'P 1'
#
loop_
_entity.id
_entity.type
_entity.pdbx_description
1 polymer ?
#
loop_
_entity_poly.entity_id
_entity_poly.type
_entity_poly.pdbx_seq_one_letter_code
_entity_poly.pdbx_strand_id
1 'polypeptide(L)' 'MAKEPTVEVCQVRIKKDGHVLRVIRGSKALDHYNGMSFADLKVKFEAEGWQEINRWDIVSAPDEMQITFSRHKGGHDDSQ' A
#
# COMPACT_ATOMS: atom_id res chain seq x y z
N MET A 1 1.72 -27.23 -11.73
CA MET A 1 1.81 -25.96 -12.48
C MET A 1 2.07 -24.86 -11.46
N ALA A 2 3.27 -24.31 -11.41
CA ALA A 2 3.54 -23.14 -10.55
C ALA A 2 2.72 -21.96 -11.09
N LYS A 3 1.77 -21.43 -10.31
CA LYS A 3 1.14 -20.14 -10.64
C LYS A 3 2.25 -19.08 -10.60
N GLU A 4 2.41 -18.32 -11.68
CA GLU A 4 3.33 -17.19 -11.68
C GLU A 4 3.00 -16.29 -10.47
N PRO A 5 3.99 -15.98 -9.62
CA PRO A 5 3.75 -15.09 -8.49
C PRO A 5 3.33 -13.72 -9.05
N THR A 6 2.06 -13.39 -8.85
CA THR A 6 1.55 -12.09 -9.27
C THR A 6 1.93 -11.06 -8.21
N VAL A 7 2.75 -10.09 -8.58
CA VAL A 7 3.07 -8.96 -7.70
C VAL A 7 1.87 -8.01 -7.72
N GLU A 8 1.31 -7.74 -6.54
CA GLU A 8 0.33 -6.66 -6.37
C GLU A 8 1.05 -5.37 -5.96
N VAL A 9 0.53 -4.24 -6.44
CA VAL A 9 1.02 -2.90 -6.08
C VAL A 9 -0.11 -2.08 -5.50
N CYS A 10 0.20 -1.32 -4.45
CA CYS A 10 -0.70 -0.38 -3.80
C CYS A 10 -0.01 0.99 -3.69
N GLN A 11 -0.74 2.05 -4.03
CA GLN A 11 -0.29 3.42 -3.89
C GLN A 11 -1.02 4.07 -2.71
N VAL A 12 -0.27 4.73 -1.84
CA VAL A 12 -0.77 5.43 -0.67
C VAL A 12 -0.33 6.88 -0.78
N ARG A 13 -1.29 7.79 -0.70
CA ARG A 13 -1.04 9.23 -0.63
C ARG A 13 -1.27 9.68 0.80
N ILE A 14 -0.29 10.35 1.38
CA ILE A 14 -0.35 10.84 2.75
C ILE A 14 -0.01 12.33 2.81
N LYS A 15 -0.50 13.01 3.83
CA LYS A 15 0.03 14.29 4.26
C LYS A 15 1.37 14.09 4.98
N LYS A 16 2.22 15.12 4.98
CA LYS A 16 3.48 15.14 5.74
C LYS A 16 3.28 15.10 7.25
N ASP A 17 2.09 15.45 7.74
CA ASP A 17 1.69 15.25 9.14
C ASP A 17 1.41 13.77 9.49
N GLY A 18 1.45 12.87 8.50
CA GLY A 18 1.28 11.43 8.68
C GLY A 18 -0.14 10.93 8.46
N HIS A 19 -1.12 11.74 8.07
CA HIS A 19 -2.48 11.27 7.78
C HIS A 19 -2.64 10.75 6.35
N VAL A 20 -3.36 9.65 6.21
CA VAL A 20 -3.68 9.04 4.92
C VAL A 20 -4.75 9.85 4.22
N LEU A 21 -4.47 10.26 2.97
CA LEU A 21 -5.42 10.94 2.10
C LEU A 21 -6.16 9.98 1.19
N ARG A 22 -5.43 8.99 0.66
CA ARG A 22 -5.98 8.02 -0.31
C ARG A 22 -5.15 6.75 -0.37
N VAL A 23 -5.82 5.63 -0.53
CA VAL A 23 -5.21 4.33 -0.82
C VAL A 23 -5.81 3.78 -2.13
N ILE A 24 -4.95 3.38 -3.06
CA ILE A 24 -5.34 2.78 -4.35
C ILE A 24 -4.65 1.43 -4.50
N ARG A 25 -5.43 0.36 -4.62
CA ARG A 25 -4.95 -1.00 -4.87
C ARG A 25 -5.39 -1.44 -6.26
N GLY A 26 -4.45 -1.59 -7.19
CA GLY A 26 -4.78 -1.76 -8.61
C GLY A 26 -5.61 -0.59 -9.11
N SER A 27 -6.88 -0.84 -9.47
CA SER A 27 -7.84 0.19 -9.91
C SER A 27 -8.85 0.61 -8.83
N LYS A 28 -8.80 0.03 -7.62
CA LYS A 28 -9.79 0.27 -6.57
C LYS A 28 -9.28 1.25 -5.53
N ALA A 29 -10.07 2.29 -5.25
CA ALA A 29 -9.87 3.15 -4.08
C ALA A 29 -10.37 2.43 -2.82
N LEU A 30 -9.62 2.56 -1.73
CA LEU A 30 -9.92 1.96 -0.42
C LEU A 30 -10.15 3.09 0.59
N ASP A 31 -11.31 3.72 0.51
CA ASP A 31 -11.60 4.97 1.24
C ASP A 31 -11.70 4.79 2.77
N HIS A 32 -11.84 3.55 3.26
CA HIS A 32 -11.88 3.25 4.69
C HIS A 32 -10.54 3.50 5.42
N TYR A 33 -9.46 3.77 4.69
CA TYR A 33 -8.19 4.21 5.26
C TYR A 33 -8.03 5.73 5.34
N ASN A 34 -8.92 6.51 4.72
CA ASN A 34 -8.78 7.97 4.68
C ASN A 34 -8.89 8.55 6.11
N GLY A 35 -7.95 9.43 6.47
CA GLY A 35 -7.83 10.00 7.80
C GLY A 35 -7.12 9.12 8.84
N MET A 36 -6.78 7.86 8.50
CA MET A 36 -5.97 6.99 9.37
C MET A 36 -4.54 7.53 9.47
N SER A 37 -3.86 7.28 10.59
CA SER A 37 -2.42 7.52 10.67
C SER A 37 -1.68 6.55 9.75
N PHE A 38 -0.63 7.03 9.09
CA PHE A 38 0.22 6.19 8.25
C PHE A 38 0.89 5.07 9.06
N ALA A 39 1.19 5.32 10.34
CA ALA A 39 1.73 4.30 11.23
C ALA A 39 0.76 3.11 11.38
N ASP A 40 -0.52 3.38 11.64
CA ASP A 40 -1.53 2.32 11.77
C ASP A 40 -1.78 1.61 10.43
N LEU A 41 -1.80 2.36 9.33
CA LEU A 41 -1.92 1.79 7.98
C LEU A 41 -0.75 0.84 7.68
N LYS A 42 0.48 1.25 7.98
CA LYS A 42 1.69 0.47 7.74
C LYS A 42 1.66 -0.85 8.51
N VAL A 43 1.26 -0.83 9.79
CA VAL A 43 1.11 -2.05 10.59
C VAL A 43 0.10 -3.02 9.97
N LYS A 44 -1.06 -2.51 9.50
CA LYS A 44 -2.07 -3.34 8.81
C LYS A 44 -1.53 -3.92 7.49
N PHE A 45 -0.84 -3.09 6.71
CA PHE A 45 -0.26 -3.48 5.44
C PHE A 45 0.81 -4.56 5.63
N GLU A 46 1.72 -4.39 6.59
CA GLU A 46 2.76 -5.37 6.91
C GLU A 46 2.17 -6.70 7.39
N ALA A 47 1.12 -6.67 8.21
CA ALA A 47 0.39 -7.87 8.63
C ALA A 47 -0.28 -8.62 7.46
N GLU A 48 -0.64 -7.89 6.39
CA GLU A 48 -1.17 -8.45 5.15
C GLU A 48 -0.07 -8.86 4.15
N GLY A 49 1.21 -8.72 4.51
CA GLY A 49 2.37 -9.06 3.68
C GLY A 49 2.78 -7.98 2.68
N TRP A 50 2.28 -6.75 2.81
CA TRP A 50 2.73 -5.62 2.01
C TRP A 50 4.03 -5.05 2.53
N GLN A 51 4.89 -4.61 1.61
CA GLN A 51 6.17 -3.99 1.91
C GLN A 51 6.27 -2.66 1.19
N GLU A 52 6.73 -1.63 1.87
CA GLU A 52 7.04 -0.33 1.25
C GLU A 52 8.23 -0.52 0.31
N ILE A 53 8.10 -0.09 -0.95
CA ILE A 53 9.14 -0.20 -1.96
C ILE A 53 9.64 1.14 -2.49
N ASN A 54 8.85 2.21 -2.32
CA ASN A 54 9.26 3.55 -2.74
C ASN A 54 8.45 4.63 -2.00
N ARG A 55 9.07 5.80 -1.79
CA ARG A 55 8.46 6.98 -1.18
C ARG A 55 9.03 8.24 -1.81
N TRP A 56 8.17 9.18 -2.20
CA TRP A 56 8.58 10.46 -2.77
C TRP A 56 7.60 11.59 -2.50
N ASP A 57 8.10 12.82 -2.51
CA ASP A 57 7.31 14.04 -2.41
C ASP A 57 6.52 14.32 -3.69
N ILE A 58 5.32 14.89 -3.56
CA ILE A 58 4.51 15.29 -4.71
C ILE A 58 4.78 16.75 -5.03
N VAL A 59 5.43 17.02 -6.16
CA VAL A 59 5.86 18.38 -6.54
C VAL A 59 4.71 19.38 -6.60
N SER A 60 3.52 18.94 -7.04
CA SER A 60 2.32 19.80 -7.12
C SER A 60 1.54 19.95 -5.81
N ALA A 61 1.90 19.20 -4.77
CA ALA A 61 1.24 19.22 -3.46
C ALA A 61 2.32 19.10 -2.37
N PRO A 62 2.95 20.22 -1.95
CA PRO A 62 4.17 20.22 -1.14
C PRO A 62 4.00 19.67 0.27
N ASP A 63 2.75 19.58 0.76
CA ASP A 63 2.37 18.96 2.03
C ASP A 63 2.02 17.48 1.90
N GLU A 64 2.18 16.89 0.72
CA GLU A 64 1.80 15.51 0.43
C GLU A 64 2.98 14.66 -0.05
N MET A 65 2.90 13.37 0.23
CA MET A 65 3.85 12.35 -0.21
C MET A 65 3.10 11.17 -0.80
N GLN A 66 3.74 10.49 -1.75
CA GLN A 66 3.27 9.22 -2.28
C GLN A 66 4.20 8.09 -1.84
N ILE A 67 3.61 7.00 -1.38
CA ILE A 67 4.28 5.80 -0.93
C ILE A 67 3.72 4.63 -1.75
N THR A 68 4.60 3.80 -2.28
CA THR A 68 4.22 2.58 -2.99
C THR A 68 4.54 1.36 -2.14
N PHE A 69 3.56 0.49 -2.01
CA PHE A 69 3.70 -0.83 -1.41
C PHE A 69 3.58 -1.91 -2.48
N SER A 70 4.30 -3.01 -2.30
CA SER A 70 4.12 -4.23 -3.08
C SER A 70 3.87 -5.43 -2.19
N ARG A 71 3.23 -6.46 -2.75
CA ARG A 71 3.05 -7.75 -2.10
C ARG A 71 3.12 -8.86 -3.14
N HIS A 72 3.82 -9.94 -2.82
CA HIS A 72 3.77 -11.15 -3.62
C HIS A 72 2.49 -11.93 -3.30
N LYS A 73 1.61 -12.13 -4.29
CA LYS A 73 0.59 -13.18 -4.19
C LYS A 73 1.26 -14.52 -4.49
N GLY A 74 1.76 -15.17 -3.44
CA GLY A 74 2.00 -16.61 -3.49
C GLY A 74 0.65 -17.33 -3.49
N GLY A 75 0.46 -18.28 -4.40
CA GLY A 75 -0.62 -19.25 -4.27
C GLY A 75 -0.50 -19.90 -2.90
N HIS A 76 -1.57 -19.85 -2.11
CA HIS A 76 -1.72 -20.71 -0.95
C HIS A 76 -1.69 -22.15 -1.48
N ASP A 77 -0.52 -22.77 -1.40
CA ASP A 77 -0.39 -24.20 -1.57
C ASP A 77 -0.92 -24.82 -0.26
N ASP A 78 -2.25 -24.97 -0.20
CA ASP A 78 -2.87 -25.96 0.67
C ASP A 78 -2.53 -27.33 0.10
N SER A 79 -1.32 -27.82 0.39
CA SER A 79 -0.98 -29.23 0.27
C SER A 79 -0.61 -29.74 1.66
N GLN A 80 -1.64 -30.14 2.42
CA GLN A 80 -1.51 -31.16 3.47
C GLN A 80 -2.05 -32.48 2.94
#